data_AF-A0A971L7C0-F1
#
_entry.id   AF-A0A971L7C0-F1
#
_cell.length_a   1.000
_cell.length_b   1.000
_cell.length_c   1.000
_cell.angle_alpha   90.00
_cell.angle_beta   90.00
_cell.angle_gamma   90.00
#
_symmetry.space_group_name_H-M   'P 1'
#
loop_
_entity.id
_entity.type
_entity.pdbx_description
1 polymer ?
#
loop_
_entity_poly.entity_id
_entity_poly.type
_entity_poly.pdbx_seq_one_letter_code
_entity_poly.pdbx_strand_id
1 'polypeptide(L)'
;MSDNCWTEMTIDGSSDFSIYETLRAGYDEVFHGDEEIRLRLGNAGAVEVTVNGKTWPPLGKPGEVVTVTFTPASVPPETTEGDRND
;
A
#
# COMPACT_ATOMS: atom_id res chain seq x y z
N MET A 1 -0.63 -2.95 21.17
CA MET A 1 -0.27 -3.90 20.10
C MET A 1 0.86 -3.26 19.31
N SER A 2 1.81 -4.01 18.77
CA SER A 2 2.85 -3.38 17.95
C SER A 2 2.20 -2.90 16.67
N ASP A 3 2.20 -1.60 16.40
CA ASP A 3 1.68 -1.00 15.15
C ASP A 3 2.64 -1.23 13.98
N ASN A 4 3.35 -2.36 14.00
CA ASN A 4 4.28 -2.72 12.95
C ASN A 4 3.49 -3.39 11.81
N CYS A 5 3.94 -3.15 10.59
CA CYS A 5 3.47 -3.84 9.42
C CYS A 5 4.64 -4.56 8.77
N TRP A 6 4.60 -5.89 8.74
CA TRP A 6 5.46 -6.64 7.83
C TRP A 6 4.98 -6.35 6.39
N THR A 7 5.92 -6.13 5.49
CA THR A 7 5.68 -5.89 4.07
C THR A 7 6.41 -6.92 3.23
N GLU A 8 5.82 -7.28 2.11
CA GLU A 8 6.42 -8.09 1.06
C GLU A 8 6.15 -7.37 -0.27
N MET A 9 7.19 -7.06 -1.03
CA MET A 9 7.11 -6.29 -2.25
C MET A 9 7.78 -7.00 -3.43
N THR A 10 7.13 -6.97 -4.58
CA THR A 10 7.69 -7.38 -5.87
C THR A 10 7.65 -6.18 -6.82
N ILE A 11 8.77 -5.89 -7.46
CA ILE A 11 8.93 -4.75 -8.39
C ILE A 11 9.09 -5.29 -9.81
N ASP A 12 8.32 -4.73 -10.74
CA ASP A 12 8.37 -4.98 -12.20
C ASP A 12 8.37 -6.46 -12.57
N GLY A 13 7.46 -7.22 -11.95
CA GLY A 13 7.26 -8.64 -12.24
C GLY A 13 8.45 -9.55 -11.89
N SER A 14 9.48 -9.04 -11.21
CA SER A 14 10.68 -9.82 -10.85
C SER A 14 10.36 -10.81 -9.73
N SER A 15 9.68 -11.91 -10.07
CA SER A 15 9.22 -12.95 -9.13
C SER A 15 10.33 -13.66 -8.36
N ASP A 16 11.57 -13.58 -8.84
CA ASP A 16 12.75 -14.13 -8.15
C ASP A 16 13.23 -13.25 -6.97
N PHE A 17 12.73 -12.01 -6.85
CA PHE A 17 13.16 -11.07 -5.82
C PHE A 17 11.97 -10.38 -5.17
N SER A 18 11.52 -10.93 -4.04
CA SER A 18 10.66 -10.22 -3.09
C SER A 18 11.51 -9.52 -2.04
N ILE A 19 11.22 -8.24 -1.79
CA ILE A 19 11.78 -7.47 -0.67
C ILE A 19 10.85 -7.67 0.53
N TYR A 20 11.42 -8.02 1.69
CA TYR A 20 10.67 -8.23 2.92
C TYR A 20 11.15 -7.28 4.00
N GLU A 21 10.25 -6.45 4.51
CA GLU A 21 10.59 -5.47 5.54
C GLU A 21 9.55 -5.43 6.67
N THR A 22 9.88 -4.75 7.75
CA THR A 22 8.93 -4.46 8.83
C THR A 22 8.92 -2.96 9.08
N LEU A 23 7.87 -2.32 8.58
CA LEU A 23 7.62 -0.92 8.85
C LEU A 23 7.21 -0.74 10.31
N ARG A 24 7.82 0.26 10.93
CA ARG A 24 7.56 0.68 12.32
C ARG A 24 7.00 2.09 12.29
N ALA A 25 6.21 2.43 13.30
CA ALA A 25 5.68 3.78 13.44
C ALA A 25 6.81 4.83 13.38
N GLY A 26 6.59 5.88 12.59
CA GLY A 26 7.55 6.97 12.40
C GLY A 26 8.64 6.72 11.36
N TYR A 27 8.62 5.59 10.65
CA TYR A 27 9.51 5.29 9.53
C TYR A 27 8.71 5.21 8.23
N ASP A 28 9.24 5.82 7.18
CA ASP A 28 8.80 5.68 5.80
C ASP A 28 9.78 4.84 4.99
N GLU A 29 9.26 4.13 3.99
CA GLU A 29 10.06 3.45 2.97
C GLU A 29 9.53 3.84 1.60
N VAL A 30 10.45 4.11 0.67
CA VAL A 30 10.13 4.55 -0.68
C VAL A 30 10.70 3.55 -1.68
N PHE A 31 9.84 3.09 -2.57
CA PHE A 31 10.17 2.12 -3.60
C PHE A 31 9.87 2.70 -4.98
N HIS A 32 10.69 2.31 -5.95
CA HIS A 32 10.56 2.75 -7.34
C HIS A 32 10.48 1.52 -8.24
N GLY A 33 9.51 1.54 -9.16
CA GLY A 33 9.28 0.53 -10.20
C GLY A 33 8.74 1.20 -11.45
N ASP A 34 9.05 0.63 -12.62
CA ASP A 34 8.73 1.21 -13.92
C ASP A 34 7.36 0.75 -14.47
N GLU A 35 6.97 -0.50 -14.20
CA GLU A 35 5.77 -1.14 -14.73
C GLU A 35 4.72 -1.39 -13.64
N GLU A 36 5.12 -2.07 -12.56
CA GLU A 36 4.24 -2.38 -11.45
C GLU A 36 4.98 -2.66 -10.14
N ILE A 37 4.30 -2.34 -9.03
CA ILE A 37 4.72 -2.75 -7.69
C ILE A 37 3.58 -3.53 -7.07
N ARG A 38 3.82 -4.82 -6.80
CA ARG A 38 2.92 -5.66 -6.01
C ARG A 38 3.34 -5.58 -4.55
N LEU A 39 2.46 -5.04 -3.71
CA LEU A 39 2.69 -4.83 -2.29
C LEU A 39 1.72 -5.70 -1.48
N ARG A 40 2.28 -6.50 -0.57
CA ARG A 40 1.55 -7.25 0.44
C ARG A 40 1.86 -6.70 1.82
N LEU A 41 0.80 -6.28 2.51
CA LEU A 41 0.84 -5.67 3.84
C LEU A 41 0.29 -6.67 4.85
N GLY A 42 1.01 -6.90 5.93
CA GLY A 42 0.57 -7.76 7.01
C GLY A 42 -0.32 -7.15 8.05
N ASN A 43 -0.32 -5.83 8.09
CA ASN A 43 -1.13 -5.03 8.98
C ASN A 43 -1.48 -3.75 8.22
N ALA A 44 -2.36 -3.89 7.23
CA ALA A 44 -2.67 -2.81 6.28
C ALA A 44 -3.23 -1.56 6.96
N GLY A 45 -3.93 -1.71 8.09
CA GLY A 45 -4.43 -0.58 8.87
C GLY A 45 -3.37 0.14 9.72
N ALA A 46 -2.12 -0.32 9.74
CA ALA A 46 -1.03 0.32 10.48
C ALA A 46 -0.08 1.14 9.58
N VAL A 47 -0.36 1.24 8.28
CA VAL A 47 0.47 1.98 7.32
C VAL A 47 -0.39 2.94 6.50
N GLU A 48 0.20 4.09 6.17
CA GLU A 48 -0.31 4.99 5.14
C GLU A 48 0.40 4.67 3.82
N VAL A 49 -0.33 4.66 2.71
CA VAL A 49 0.25 4.38 1.39
C VAL A 49 0.08 5.59 0.49
N THR A 50 1.19 6.07 -0.06
CA THR A 50 1.23 7.14 -1.05
C THR A 50 1.81 6.59 -2.34
N VAL A 51 1.11 6.80 -3.45
CA VAL A 51 1.53 6.36 -4.79
C VAL A 51 1.55 7.56 -5.71
N ASN A 52 2.70 7.82 -6.35
CA ASN A 52 2.87 8.94 -7.27
C ASN A 52 2.41 10.29 -6.69
N GLY A 53 2.72 10.53 -5.41
CA GLY A 53 2.36 11.74 -4.68
C GLY A 53 0.90 11.82 -4.24
N LYS A 54 0.10 10.78 -4.43
CA LYS A 54 -1.30 10.71 -3.98
C LYS A 54 -1.46 9.72 -2.85
N THR A 55 -1.93 10.19 -1.70
CA THR A 55 -2.26 9.34 -0.56
C THR A 55 -3.52 8.53 -0.87
N TRP A 56 -3.48 7.23 -0.58
CA TRP A 56 -4.59 6.31 -0.73
C TRP A 56 -5.40 6.23 0.56
N PRO A 57 -6.71 5.93 0.48
CA PRO A 57 -7.45 5.54 1.67
C PRO A 57 -6.82 4.30 2.30
N PRO A 58 -7.09 4.03 3.60
CA PRO A 58 -6.60 2.83 4.26
C PRO A 58 -6.92 1.58 3.43
N LEU A 59 -5.89 0.82 3.08
CA LEU A 59 -6.04 -0.34 2.20
C LEU A 59 -6.72 -1.53 2.91
N GLY A 60 -6.75 -1.50 4.24
CA GLY A 60 -7.42 -2.50 5.07
C GLY A 60 -7.55 -2.04 6.53
N LYS A 61 -8.12 -2.92 7.36
CA LYS A 61 -8.30 -2.70 8.80
C LYS A 61 -7.01 -3.03 9.58
N PRO A 62 -6.89 -2.61 10.84
CA PRO A 62 -5.80 -3.05 11.71
C PRO A 62 -5.73 -4.58 11.80
N GLY A 63 -4.54 -5.14 11.56
CA GLY A 63 -4.25 -6.58 11.52
C GLY A 63 -4.67 -7.29 10.23
N GLU A 64 -5.29 -6.58 9.28
CA GLU A 64 -5.71 -7.18 8.01
C GLU A 64 -4.51 -7.34 7.06
N VAL A 65 -4.44 -8.52 6.45
CA VAL A 65 -3.45 -8.82 5.41
C VAL A 65 -4.03 -8.45 4.06
N VAL A 66 -3.44 -7.48 3.38
CA VAL A 66 -3.91 -6.99 2.07
C VAL A 66 -2.82 -7.19 1.03
N THR A 67 -3.20 -7.54 -0.19
CA THR A 67 -2.30 -7.53 -1.35
C THR A 67 -2.89 -6.62 -2.41
N VAL A 68 -2.09 -5.66 -2.87
CA VAL A 68 -2.46 -4.67 -3.88
C VAL A 68 -1.35 -4.59 -4.92
N THR A 69 -1.71 -4.25 -6.17
CA THR A 69 -0.76 -3.95 -7.23
C THR A 69 -0.98 -2.51 -7.67
N PHE A 70 0.11 -1.75 -7.72
CA PHE A 70 0.14 -0.39 -8.25
C PHE A 70 0.89 -0.35 -9.57
N THR A 71 0.41 0.43 -10.52
CA THR A 71 1.05 0.73 -11.81
C THR A 71 1.20 2.24 -11.94
N PRO A 72 1.94 2.76 -12.94
CA PRO A 72 2.03 4.20 -13.20
C PRO A 72 0.66 4.89 -13.36
N ALA A 73 -0.37 4.16 -13.79
CA ALA A 73 -1.72 4.67 -13.97
C ALA A 73 -2.60 4.57 -12.70
N SER A 74 -2.13 3.93 -11.63
CA SER A 74 -2.89 3.78 -10.40
C SER A 74 -3.18 5.12 -9.76
N VAL A 75 -4.46 5.36 -9.47
CA VAL A 75 -4.95 6.52 -8.73
C VAL A 75 -5.81 6.05 -7.58
N PRO A 76 -5.85 6.79 -6.45
CA PRO A 76 -6.78 6.47 -5.36
C PRO A 76 -8.21 6.38 -5.91
N PRO A 77 -9.06 5.50 -5.34
CA PRO A 77 -10.46 5.49 -5.70
C PRO A 77 -11.06 6.87 -5.42
N GLU A 78 -11.83 7.40 -6.38
CA GLU A 78 -12.56 8.64 -6.16
C GLU A 78 -13.47 8.45 -4.95
N THR A 79 -13.26 9.24 -3.89
CA THR A 79 -14.23 9.32 -2.81
C THR A 79 -15.47 9.98 -3.39
N THR A 80 -16.49 9.18 -3.73
CA THR A 80 -17.84 9.72 -3.95
C THR A 80 -18.40 10.18 -2.59
N GLU A 81 -17.89 11.32 -2.12
CA GLU A 81 -18.52 12.11 -1.07
C GLU A 81 -19.59 12.96 -1.77
N GLY A 82 -20.83 12.44 -1.83
CA GLY A 82 -21.99 13.24 -2.24
C GLY A 82 -22.94 12.57 -3.21
N ASP A 83 -23.66 11.53 -2.78
CA ASP A 83 -24.94 11.14 -3.41
C ASP A 83 -25.90 10.57 -2.36
N ARG A 84 -26.09 11.32 -1.27
CA ARG A 84 -27.20 11.15 -0.32
C ARG A 84 -27.67 12.51 0.18
N ASN A 85 -28.26 13.28 -0.73
CA ASN A 85 -29.23 14.31 -0.42
C ASN A 85 -30.29 14.31 -1.53
N ASP A 86 -31.30 13.44 -1.37
CA ASP A 86 -32.70 13.72 -1.72
C ASP A 86 -33.61 12.85 -0.81
#